data_AF-A0A9D3UY27-F1
#
_entry.id   AF-A0A9D3UY27-F1
#
_cell.length_a   1.000
_cell.length_b   1.000
_cell.length_c   1.000
_cell.angle_alpha   90.00
_cell.angle_beta   90.00
_cell.angle_gamma   90.00
#
_symmetry.space_group_name_H-M   'P 1'
#
loop_
_entity.id
_entity.type
_entity.pdbx_description
1 polymer ?
#
loop_
_entity_poly.entity_id
_entity_poly.type
_entity_poly.pdbx_seq_one_letter_code
_entity_poly.pdbx_strand_id
1 'polypeptide(L)'
;MAASGGVLRDRHGDWILGFNNSLGHCSVFNAELWGVLDGLMIIQSRNCDGVVIRSDSQEALKAIDDSSKNSSSTLIRRIQQLLMNIGRWKFKHIPYEENVEANHIAKLAFDRNERLHLVEDIPLDWIKLM
;
A
#
# COMPACT_ATOMS: atom_id res chain seq x y z
N MET A 1 -9.27 -0.22 -16.27
CA MET A 1 -8.79 -1.24 -15.32
C MET A 1 -8.19 -0.49 -14.13
N ALA A 2 -8.26 -1.06 -12.93
CA ALA A 2 -7.72 -0.50 -11.71
C ALA A 2 -6.61 -1.41 -11.20
N ALA A 3 -5.62 -0.81 -10.56
CA ALA A 3 -4.52 -1.50 -9.91
C ALA A 3 -4.22 -0.82 -8.59
N SER A 4 -3.67 -1.58 -7.66
CA SER A 4 -3.04 -1.04 -6.46
C SER A 4 -1.54 -1.32 -6.50
N GLY A 5 -0.79 -0.59 -5.71
CA GLY A 5 0.62 -0.86 -5.51
C GLY A 5 1.20 -0.03 -4.40
N GLY A 6 2.43 -0.36 -4.05
CA GLY A 6 3.16 0.33 -3.00
C GLY A 6 4.60 -0.09 -2.95
N VAL A 7 5.34 0.62 -2.11
CA VAL A 7 6.76 0.35 -1.84
C VAL A 7 6.93 0.14 -0.34
N LEU A 8 7.73 -0.85 0.00
CA LEU A 8 8.18 -1.08 1.36
C LEU A 8 9.63 -0.60 1.47
N ARG A 9 9.85 0.29 2.42
CA ARG A 9 11.17 0.80 2.76
C ARG A 9 11.46 0.52 4.22
N ASP A 10 12.74 0.38 4.55
CA ASP A 10 13.18 0.21 5.92
C ASP A 10 13.16 1.54 6.69
N ARG A 11 13.62 1.53 7.94
CA ARG A 11 13.67 2.73 8.79
C ARG A 11 14.67 3.80 8.31
N HIS A 12 15.65 3.43 7.51
CA HIS A 12 16.64 4.32 6.91
C HIS A 12 16.15 4.88 5.57
N GLY A 13 15.03 4.36 5.06
CA GLY A 13 14.48 4.72 3.76
C GLY A 13 15.01 3.83 2.65
N ASP A 14 15.79 2.79 2.95
CA ASP A 14 16.32 1.87 1.94
C ASP A 14 15.19 0.98 1.40
N TRP A 15 15.27 0.67 0.11
CA TRP A 15 14.30 -0.20 -0.55
C TRP A 15 14.33 -1.61 0.05
N ILE A 16 13.16 -2.14 0.38
CA ILE A 16 13.00 -3.56 0.72
C ILE A 16 12.36 -4.31 -0.44
N LEU A 17 11.24 -3.80 -0.95
CA LEU A 17 10.52 -4.33 -2.11
C LEU A 17 9.45 -3.36 -2.60
N GLY A 18 8.98 -3.56 -3.83
CA GLY A 18 7.74 -3.02 -4.36
C GLY A 18 6.68 -4.11 -4.47
N PHE A 19 5.41 -3.73 -4.51
CA PHE A 19 4.32 -4.68 -4.75
C PHE A 19 3.21 -4.05 -5.57
N ASN A 20 2.58 -4.80 -6.46
CA ASN A 20 1.42 -4.33 -7.20
C ASN A 20 0.39 -5.44 -7.41
N ASN A 21 -0.85 -5.05 -7.70
CA ASN A 21 -1.96 -5.97 -7.82
C ASN A 21 -2.97 -5.44 -8.84
N SER A 22 -3.31 -6.27 -9.84
CA SER A 22 -4.34 -5.94 -10.83
C SER A 22 -5.73 -6.20 -10.23
N LEU A 23 -6.55 -5.14 -10.11
CA LEU A 23 -7.85 -5.17 -9.42
C LEU A 23 -9.05 -5.20 -10.37
N GLY A 24 -8.83 -5.17 -11.69
CA GLY A 24 -9.90 -5.19 -12.69
C GLY A 24 -10.76 -3.92 -12.67
N HIS A 25 -12.03 -4.03 -12.29
CA HIS A 25 -12.92 -2.86 -12.12
C HIS A 25 -13.02 -2.48 -10.65
N CYS A 26 -12.35 -1.40 -10.27
CA CYS A 26 -12.32 -0.89 -8.90
C CYS A 26 -12.39 0.64 -8.91
N SER A 27 -12.99 1.25 -7.89
CA SER A 27 -12.91 2.71 -7.71
C SER A 27 -11.51 3.11 -7.25
N VAL A 28 -11.11 4.35 -7.48
CA VAL A 28 -9.84 4.90 -7.01
C VAL A 28 -9.73 4.73 -5.49
N PHE A 29 -10.78 5.10 -4.75
CA PHE A 29 -10.85 4.91 -3.30
C PHE A 29 -10.60 3.46 -2.86
N ASN A 30 -11.24 2.48 -3.50
CA ASN A 30 -11.02 1.08 -3.14
C ASN A 30 -9.63 0.58 -3.55
N ALA A 31 -9.06 1.07 -4.66
CA ALA A 31 -7.70 0.74 -5.08
C ALA A 31 -6.66 1.20 -4.04
N GLU A 32 -6.84 2.39 -3.48
CA GLU A 32 -6.01 2.90 -2.37
C GLU A 32 -6.11 2.00 -1.13
N LEU A 33 -7.32 1.62 -0.73
CA LEU A 33 -7.53 0.70 0.39
C LEU A 33 -6.90 -0.68 0.13
N TRP A 34 -6.98 -1.20 -1.09
CA TRP A 34 -6.31 -2.44 -1.48
C TRP A 34 -4.79 -2.33 -1.37
N GLY A 35 -4.21 -1.21 -1.80
CA GLY A 35 -2.77 -0.95 -1.64
C GLY A 35 -2.32 -0.99 -0.19
N VAL A 36 -3.10 -0.37 0.71
CA VAL A 36 -2.85 -0.43 2.16
C VAL A 36 -2.98 -1.86 2.68
N LEU A 37 -4.04 -2.59 2.29
CA LEU A 37 -4.25 -3.98 2.72
C LEU A 37 -3.08 -4.88 2.30
N ASP A 38 -2.70 -4.85 1.03
CA ASP A 38 -1.63 -5.68 0.47
C ASP A 38 -0.30 -5.38 1.18
N GLY A 39 0.03 -4.10 1.38
CA GLY A 39 1.23 -3.69 2.12
C GLY A 39 1.23 -4.18 3.57
N LEU A 40 0.11 -4.08 4.29
CA LEU A 40 0.01 -4.56 5.67
C LEU A 40 0.12 -6.08 5.77
N MET A 41 -0.41 -6.83 4.81
CA MET A 41 -0.25 -8.29 4.76
C MET A 41 1.21 -8.70 4.56
N ILE A 42 1.95 -7.96 3.71
CA ILE A 42 3.39 -8.18 3.51
C ILE A 42 4.18 -7.84 4.78
N ILE A 43 3.81 -6.78 5.49
CA ILE A 43 4.47 -6.39 6.75
C ILE A 43 4.22 -7.43 7.84
N GLN A 44 2.99 -7.93 7.94
CA GLN A 44 2.63 -8.95 8.92
C GLN A 44 3.42 -10.25 8.71
N SER A 45 3.64 -10.67 7.46
CA SER A 45 4.43 -11.89 7.18
C SER A 45 5.92 -11.75 7.49
N ARG A 46 6.41 -10.52 7.67
CA ARG A 46 7.83 -10.20 7.95
C ARG A 46 8.12 -9.88 9.42
N ASN A 47 7.14 -10.01 10.32
CA ASN A 47 7.27 -9.77 11.76
C ASN A 47 7.88 -8.39 12.10
N CYS A 48 7.50 -7.33 11.37
CA CYS A 48 7.96 -5.98 11.68
C CYS A 48 7.26 -5.41 12.93
N ASP A 49 8.02 -4.77 13.83
CA ASP A 49 7.53 -4.20 15.10
C ASP A 49 6.76 -2.88 14.95
N GLY A 50 6.61 -2.36 13.73
CA GLY A 50 5.78 -1.21 13.44
C GLY A 50 5.87 -0.71 12.00
N VAL A 51 4.93 0.15 11.63
CA VAL A 51 4.82 0.67 10.26
C VAL A 51 4.42 2.14 10.21
N VAL A 52 5.01 2.88 9.27
CA VAL A 52 4.47 4.17 8.81
C VAL A 52 3.84 3.97 7.45
N ILE A 53 2.52 4.21 7.36
CA ILE A 53 1.75 4.04 6.13
C ILE A 53 1.64 5.41 5.48
N ARG A 54 2.25 5.55 4.30
CA ARG A 54 2.25 6.78 3.50
C ARG A 54 1.27 6.62 2.34
N SER A 55 0.40 7.60 2.12
CA SER A 55 -0.51 7.64 0.97
C SER A 55 -0.84 9.10 0.64
N ASP A 56 -1.07 9.37 -0.63
CA ASP A 56 -1.58 10.65 -1.14
C ASP A 56 -3.11 10.76 -1.06
N SER A 57 -3.80 9.67 -0.76
CA SER A 57 -5.25 9.62 -0.55
C SER A 57 -5.62 9.91 0.91
N GLN A 58 -5.81 11.20 1.21
CA GLN A 58 -6.29 11.64 2.52
C GLN A 58 -7.66 11.03 2.88
N GLU A 59 -8.50 10.77 1.87
CA GLU A 59 -9.80 10.13 2.03
C GLU A 59 -9.67 8.68 2.53
N ALA A 60 -8.79 7.88 1.91
CA ALA A 60 -8.55 6.50 2.33
C ALA A 60 -8.00 6.43 3.76
N LEU A 61 -7.02 7.28 4.09
CA LEU A 61 -6.44 7.34 5.43
C LEU A 61 -7.50 7.67 6.50
N LYS A 62 -8.34 8.69 6.25
CA LYS A 62 -9.44 9.05 7.17
C LYS A 62 -10.46 7.93 7.31
N ALA A 63 -10.84 7.30 6.20
CA ALA A 63 -11.82 6.21 6.24
C ALA A 63 -11.33 5.03 7.10
N ILE A 64 -10.02 4.74 7.10
CA ILE A 64 -9.46 3.70 7.96
C ILE A 64 -9.39 4.17 9.43
N ASP A 65 -8.93 5.39 9.66
CA ASP A 65 -8.71 5.95 11.00
C ASP A 65 -10.02 6.21 11.77
N ASP A 66 -11.00 6.82 11.12
CA ASP A 66 -12.31 7.18 11.70
C ASP A 66 -13.23 5.97 11.89
N SER A 67 -12.93 4.86 11.22
CA SER A 67 -13.81 3.70 11.28
C SER A 67 -13.75 3.03 12.66
N SER A 68 -14.91 2.71 13.22
CA SER A 68 -14.95 1.82 14.38
C SER A 68 -14.63 0.38 13.95
N LYS A 69 -14.34 -0.50 14.92
CA LYS A 69 -14.14 -1.94 14.67
C LYS A 69 -15.31 -2.63 13.92
N ASN A 70 -16.45 -1.93 13.78
CA ASN A 70 -17.69 -2.37 13.12
C ASN A 70 -17.97 -1.64 11.79
N SER A 71 -16.94 -1.18 11.07
CA SER A 71 -17.13 -0.65 9.71
C SER A 71 -17.95 -1.63 8.83
N SER A 72 -18.91 -1.11 8.08
CA SER A 72 -19.69 -1.91 7.11
C SER A 72 -18.81 -2.36 5.92
N SER A 73 -17.69 -1.67 5.69
CA SER A 73 -16.69 -2.08 4.70
C SER A 73 -15.84 -3.23 5.24
N THR A 74 -15.95 -4.39 4.60
CA THR A 74 -15.15 -5.57 4.90
C THR A 74 -13.66 -5.32 4.71
N LEU A 75 -13.29 -4.49 3.72
CA LEU A 75 -11.92 -4.12 3.41
C LEU A 75 -11.31 -3.28 4.53
N ILE A 76 -12.00 -2.22 4.96
CA ILE A 76 -11.56 -1.38 6.08
C ILE A 76 -11.45 -2.20 7.36
N ARG A 77 -12.46 -3.02 7.68
CA ARG A 77 -12.43 -3.89 8.86
C ARG A 77 -11.22 -4.83 8.85
N ARG A 78 -10.86 -5.38 7.68
CA ARG A 78 -9.67 -6.24 7.55
C ARG A 78 -8.37 -5.46 7.78
N ILE A 79 -8.25 -4.26 7.21
CA ILE A 79 -7.10 -3.36 7.44
C ILE A 79 -6.95 -3.08 8.94
N GLN A 80 -8.03 -2.71 9.62
CA GLN A 80 -8.00 -2.43 11.06
C GLN A 80 -7.57 -3.62 11.91
N GLN A 81 -8.01 -4.84 11.56
CA GLN A 81 -7.56 -6.05 12.25
C GLN A 81 -6.04 -6.26 12.12
N LEU A 82 -5.47 -6.00 10.93
CA LEU A 82 -4.02 -6.09 10.73
C LEU A 82 -3.27 -5.02 11.54
N LEU A 83 -3.78 -3.78 11.55
CA LEU A 83 -3.21 -2.70 12.35
C LEU A 83 -3.21 -3.01 13.85
N MET A 84 -4.28 -3.62 14.38
CA MET A 84 -4.32 -4.07 15.77
C MET A 84 -3.27 -5.14 16.08
N ASN A 85 -3.02 -6.06 15.14
CA ASN A 85 -2.01 -7.10 15.30
C ASN A 85 -0.57 -6.54 15.23
N ILE A 86 -0.33 -5.56 14.36
CA ILE A 86 0.98 -4.87 14.26
C ILE A 86 1.24 -4.03 15.51
N GLY A 87 0.18 -3.48 16.12
CA GLY A 87 0.24 -2.76 17.40
C GLY A 87 0.79 -1.33 17.27
N ARG A 88 1.94 -1.13 16.62
CA ARG A 88 2.56 0.20 16.41
C ARG A 88 2.45 0.63 14.95
N TRP A 89 1.60 1.60 14.68
CA TRP A 89 1.44 2.13 13.32
C TRP A 89 1.16 3.62 13.35
N LYS A 90 1.42 4.29 12.23
CA LYS A 90 1.10 5.70 12.02
C LYS A 90 0.74 5.96 10.56
N PHE A 91 -0.30 6.76 10.33
CA PHE A 91 -0.58 7.31 9.02
C PHE A 91 0.20 8.60 8.77
N LYS A 92 0.67 8.77 7.54
CA LYS A 92 1.25 10.02 7.05
C LYS A 92 0.67 10.31 5.67
N HIS A 93 -0.15 11.34 5.57
CA HIS A 93 -0.52 11.88 4.26
C HIS A 93 0.71 12.50 3.60
N ILE A 94 0.88 12.26 2.30
CA ILE A 94 1.97 12.82 1.49
C ILE A 94 1.42 13.43 0.21
N PRO A 95 2.10 14.44 -0.39
CA PRO A 95 1.79 14.90 -1.73
C PRO A 95 1.94 13.78 -2.77
N TYR A 96 1.19 13.88 -3.87
CA TYR A 96 1.26 12.92 -4.98
C TYR A 96 2.69 12.78 -5.55
N GLU A 97 3.42 13.89 -5.57
CA GLU A 97 4.81 14.00 -6.05
C GLU A 97 5.80 13.22 -5.18
N GLU A 98 5.49 13.02 -3.90
CA GLU A 98 6.28 12.15 -3.00
C GLU A 98 5.88 10.68 -3.11
N ASN A 99 4.75 10.36 -3.76
CA ASN A 99 4.21 9.00 -3.90
C ASN A 99 4.45 8.40 -5.29
N VAL A 100 5.34 9.00 -6.09
CA VAL A 100 5.58 8.64 -7.50
C VAL A 100 6.01 7.19 -7.69
N GLU A 101 6.80 6.64 -6.77
CA GLU A 101 7.30 5.26 -6.84
C GLU A 101 6.17 4.24 -6.71
N ALA A 102 5.30 4.40 -5.69
CA ALA A 102 4.14 3.55 -5.49
C ALA A 102 3.16 3.64 -6.67
N ASN A 103 2.93 4.86 -7.17
CA ASN A 103 2.08 5.11 -8.32
C ASN A 103 2.64 4.46 -9.60
N HIS A 104 3.96 4.46 -9.77
CA HIS A 104 4.60 3.80 -10.90
C HIS A 104 4.57 2.27 -10.75
N ILE A 105 4.84 1.73 -9.56
CA ILE A 105 4.67 0.31 -9.22
C ILE A 105 3.26 -0.17 -9.57
N ALA A 106 2.22 0.57 -9.17
CA ALA A 106 0.83 0.21 -9.44
C ALA A 106 0.53 0.13 -10.94
N LYS A 107 1.07 1.06 -11.74
CA LYS A 107 0.89 1.08 -13.20
C LYS A 107 1.46 -0.15 -13.90
N LEU A 108 2.52 -0.76 -13.35
CA LEU A 108 3.09 -2.00 -13.91
C LEU A 108 2.14 -3.21 -13.82
N ALA A 109 1.08 -3.15 -13.00
CA ALA A 109 0.11 -4.23 -12.92
C ALA A 109 -0.90 -4.23 -14.08
N PHE A 110 -1.03 -3.14 -14.84
CA PHE A 110 -2.01 -3.04 -15.93
C PHE A 110 -1.74 -4.00 -17.08
N ASP A 111 -0.47 -4.34 -17.30
CA ASP A 111 -0.06 -5.27 -18.36
C ASP A 111 -0.14 -6.74 -17.93
N ARG A 112 -0.64 -7.02 -16.71
CA ARG A 112 -0.62 -8.34 -16.10
C ARG A 112 -2.02 -8.86 -15.75
N ASN A 113 -2.20 -10.16 -15.95
CA ASN A 113 -3.41 -10.91 -15.59
C ASN A 113 -3.24 -11.73 -14.29
N GLU A 114 -2.16 -11.46 -13.54
CA GLU A 114 -1.82 -12.15 -12.30
C GLU A 114 -2.18 -11.28 -11.08
N ARG A 115 -2.53 -11.95 -9.97
CA ARG A 115 -2.75 -11.31 -8.67
C ARG A 115 -1.41 -10.85 -8.07
N LEU A 116 -1.46 -10.14 -6.93
CA LEU A 116 -0.34 -9.60 -6.15
C LEU A 116 1.06 -10.08 -6.57
N HIS A 117 1.85 -9.18 -7.14
CA HIS A 117 3.23 -9.41 -7.56
C HIS A 117 4.20 -8.60 -6.70
N LEU A 118 5.34 -9.21 -6.37
CA LEU A 118 6.43 -8.59 -5.61
C LEU A 118 7.58 -8.22 -6.54
N VAL A 119 8.15 -7.04 -6.34
CA VAL A 119 9.30 -6.49 -7.05
C VAL A 119 10.44 -6.40 -6.05
N GLU A 120 11.30 -7.43 -5.99
CA GLU A 120 12.37 -7.49 -4.98
C GLU A 120 13.51 -6.51 -5.30
N ASP A 121 13.96 -6.49 -6.55
CA ASP A 121 15.02 -5.57 -6.99
C ASP A 121 14.44 -4.24 -7.49
N ILE A 122 15.10 -3.13 -7.16
CA ILE A 122 14.82 -1.83 -7.79
C ILE A 122 15.16 -1.98 -9.28
N PRO A 123 14.20 -1.78 -10.21
CA PRO A 123 14.50 -1.79 -11.63
C PRO A 123 15.58 -0.73 -11.93
N LEU A 124 16.61 -1.09 -12.70
CA LEU A 124 17.77 -0.21 -12.97
C LEU A 124 17.36 1.16 -13.55
N ASP A 125 16.25 1.21 -14.30
CA ASP A 125 15.72 2.44 -14.87
C ASP A 125 15.11 3.40 -13.83
N TRP A 126 14.89 2.94 -12.59
CA TRP A 126 14.28 3.71 -11.49
C TRP A 126 15.31 4.39 -10.60
N ILE A 127 16.56 3.92 -10.63
CA ILE A 127 17.68 4.56 -9.92
C ILE A 127 17.86 6.02 -10.36
N LYS A 128 17.40 6.37 -11.57
CA LYS A 128 17.47 7.73 -12.12
C LYS A 128 16.34 8.66 -11.64
N LEU A 129 15.31 8.12 -10.98
CA LEU A 129 14.14 8.85 -10.49
C LEU A 129 14.18 9.08 -8.96
N MET A 130 15.14 8.46 -8.26
CA MET A 130 15.44 8.64 -6.83
C MET A 130 16.61 9.62 -6.65
#